data_AF-A0A1M6KHJ4-F1
#
_entry.id   AF-A0A1M6KHJ4-F1
#
_cell.length_a   1.000
_cell.length_b   1.000
_cell.length_c   1.000
_cell.angle_alpha   90.00
_cell.angle_beta   90.00
_cell.angle_gamma   90.00
#
_symmetry.space_group_name_H-M   'P 1'
#
loop_
_entity.id
_entity.type
_entity.pdbx_description
1 polymer ?
#
loop_
_entity_poly.entity_id
_entity_poly.type
_entity_poly.pdbx_seq_one_letter_code
_entity_poly.pdbx_strand_id
1 'polypeptide(L)'
;MAEKNIEAIGGTPDKKLIAELQLDAQNPRFGDLERGAEQSQLVDLIIEKFGIEDVISSLAMNGFFAAEPLVCVRNKSGQLVVKEGNRRLCACIVLMNDKRAVRQKALSKRMRKVWEESSRPRIEPIPVLIFDEEGPEAKAMLSYLGVRHIAAAQPWDSYAKASWVAKISDDTGMEVSRISEMIGDQHSTVVRLLEGYRFIRQLIESGEFRPSDSQKKGRGSVAEYPFSWVYTILGFKSARDFCGLTEGVQSAPNPIPEHKLENASTVVRAMFGDRAIGRSAAVIDSRQLSSLARAFSDPDKVALLKSGKGLEEVLDLTKPIETKLEDNIRQVRDILSELLKSLSEKPPEVETAKMYLDPSLRVRALSAQLAKQLKEIADKDFENFDE
;
A
#
# COMPACT_ATOMS: atom_id res chain seq x y z
N MET A 1 40.36 -29.02 -24.78
CA MET A 1 39.08 -28.50 -24.24
C MET A 1 39.23 -27.00 -24.16
N ALA A 2 38.41 -26.24 -24.89
CA ALA A 2 38.48 -24.79 -24.85
C ALA A 2 37.98 -24.31 -23.48
N GLU A 3 38.82 -23.56 -22.76
CA GLU A 3 38.40 -22.76 -21.62
C GLU A 3 37.32 -21.80 -22.14
N LYS A 4 36.05 -22.08 -21.82
CA LYS A 4 35.04 -21.04 -21.85
C LYS A 4 35.46 -20.03 -20.80
N ASN A 5 36.05 -18.92 -21.23
CA ASN A 5 36.12 -17.70 -20.42
C ASN A 5 34.71 -17.46 -19.89
N ILE A 6 34.54 -17.68 -18.59
CA ILE A 6 33.35 -17.24 -17.87
C ILE A 6 33.54 -15.73 -17.76
N GLU A 7 33.20 -14.99 -18.82
CA GLU A 7 33.02 -13.54 -18.69
C GLU A 7 32.01 -13.33 -17.57
N ALA A 8 32.46 -12.72 -16.48
CA ALA A 8 31.59 -12.41 -15.36
C ALA A 8 30.44 -11.58 -15.90
N ILE A 9 29.21 -12.03 -15.64
CA ILE A 9 27.99 -11.28 -15.96
C ILE A 9 28.05 -10.00 -15.13
N GLY A 10 28.44 -8.89 -15.75
CA GLY A 10 28.64 -7.62 -15.04
C GLY A 10 28.78 -6.46 -16.00
N GLY A 11 28.26 -5.30 -15.58
CA GLY A 11 28.40 -4.06 -16.34
C GLY A 11 29.87 -3.64 -16.44
N THR A 12 30.19 -2.83 -17.45
CA THR A 12 31.53 -2.30 -17.71
C THR A 12 31.93 -1.35 -16.56
N PRO A 13 33.00 -1.65 -15.79
CA PRO A 13 33.48 -0.76 -14.75
C PRO A 13 34.09 0.51 -15.33
N ASP A 14 33.76 1.66 -14.75
CA ASP A 14 34.30 2.98 -15.13
C ASP A 14 34.35 3.94 -13.93
N LYS A 15 34.89 5.15 -14.11
CA LYS A 15 34.85 6.24 -13.12
C LYS A 15 34.30 7.50 -13.77
N LYS A 16 33.26 8.09 -13.19
CA LYS A 16 32.55 9.25 -13.75
C LYS A 16 32.49 10.43 -12.80
N LEU A 17 32.51 11.64 -13.33
CA LEU A 17 32.21 12.85 -12.57
C LEU A 17 30.72 12.87 -12.22
N ILE A 18 30.38 13.49 -11.08
CA ILE A 18 29.02 13.75 -10.62
C ILE A 18 28.20 14.46 -11.70
N ALA A 19 28.82 15.34 -12.48
CA ALA A 19 28.17 16.07 -13.58
C ALA A 19 27.75 15.17 -14.76
N GLU A 20 28.38 14.01 -14.93
CA GLU A 20 28.09 13.04 -16.00
C GLU A 20 26.95 12.08 -15.64
N LEU A 21 26.52 12.07 -14.37
CA LEU A 21 25.55 11.11 -13.84
C LEU A 21 24.20 11.77 -13.55
N GLN A 22 23.12 11.09 -13.93
CA GLN A 22 21.73 11.52 -13.70
C GLN A 22 21.06 10.63 -12.65
N LEU A 23 20.26 11.23 -11.77
CA LEU A 23 19.34 10.52 -10.89
C LEU A 23 18.23 9.86 -11.72
N ASP A 24 17.75 8.68 -11.30
CA ASP A 24 16.73 7.93 -12.02
C ASP A 24 15.32 8.43 -11.72
N ALA A 25 14.77 9.28 -12.60
CA ALA A 25 13.40 9.77 -12.50
C ALA A 25 12.32 8.67 -12.57
N GLN A 26 12.68 7.47 -13.04
CA GLN A 26 11.77 6.32 -13.14
C GLN A 26 12.02 5.27 -12.05
N ASN A 27 12.65 5.67 -10.93
CA ASN A 27 12.89 4.74 -9.85
C ASN A 27 11.54 4.24 -9.28
N PRO A 28 11.31 2.92 -9.18
CA PRO A 28 10.06 2.36 -8.65
C PRO A 28 9.67 2.88 -7.25
N ARG A 29 10.66 3.33 -6.46
CA ARG A 29 10.46 3.90 -5.13
C ARG A 29 9.76 5.26 -5.11
N PHE A 30 9.78 6.00 -6.21
CA PHE A 30 9.12 7.30 -6.30
C PHE A 30 7.62 7.16 -6.61
N GLY A 31 7.16 5.95 -6.92
CA GLY A 31 5.81 5.72 -7.39
C GLY A 31 5.55 6.39 -8.74
N ASP A 32 4.30 6.37 -9.17
CA ASP A 32 3.94 6.85 -10.52
C ASP A 32 3.53 8.33 -10.60
N LEU A 33 3.31 8.97 -9.45
CA LEU A 33 2.83 10.36 -9.37
C LEU A 33 3.94 11.39 -9.61
N GLU A 34 5.22 10.96 -9.65
CA GLU A 34 6.40 11.83 -9.72
C GLU A 34 7.21 11.64 -11.01
N ARG A 35 6.66 10.94 -12.01
CA ARG A 35 7.31 10.76 -13.31
C ARG A 35 7.46 12.12 -14.02
N GLY A 36 8.69 12.47 -14.39
CA GLY A 36 9.00 13.72 -15.10
C GLY A 36 9.56 14.86 -14.25
N ALA A 37 9.92 14.58 -12.98
CA ALA A 37 10.59 15.55 -12.13
C ALA A 37 11.98 15.95 -12.66
N GLU A 38 12.29 17.23 -12.58
CA GLU A 38 13.63 17.79 -12.84
C GLU A 38 14.65 17.22 -11.83
N GLN A 39 15.94 17.15 -12.22
CA GLN A 39 16.99 16.61 -11.35
C GLN A 39 17.07 17.29 -9.97
N SER A 40 16.76 18.58 -9.88
CA SER A 40 16.73 19.30 -8.59
C SER A 40 15.54 18.89 -7.72
N GLN A 41 14.39 18.58 -8.33
CA GLN A 41 13.23 18.05 -7.62
C GLN A 41 13.50 16.63 -7.13
N LEU A 42 14.19 15.81 -7.93
CA LEU A 42 14.60 14.46 -7.52
C LEU A 42 15.54 14.47 -6.31
N VAL A 43 16.46 15.44 -6.23
CA VAL A 43 17.32 15.61 -5.03
C VAL A 43 16.48 15.79 -3.78
N ASP A 44 15.52 16.73 -3.81
CA ASP A 44 14.69 17.00 -2.63
C ASP A 44 13.78 15.83 -2.29
N LEU A 45 13.22 15.20 -3.31
CA LEU A 45 12.39 14.02 -3.16
C LEU A 45 13.15 12.87 -2.48
N ILE A 46 14.39 12.61 -2.91
CA ILE A 46 15.23 11.56 -2.32
C ILE A 46 15.49 11.85 -0.85
N ILE A 47 15.77 13.10 -0.52
CA ILE A 47 16.05 13.55 0.85
C ILE A 47 14.80 13.40 1.72
N GLU A 48 13.66 13.90 1.25
CA GLU A 48 12.40 13.89 2.00
C GLU A 48 11.89 12.46 2.25
N LYS A 49 11.89 11.60 1.21
CA LYS A 49 11.31 10.26 1.31
C LYS A 49 12.25 9.20 1.87
N PHE A 50 13.56 9.31 1.62
CA PHE A 50 14.51 8.23 1.95
C PHE A 50 15.63 8.66 2.88
N GLY A 51 15.80 9.96 3.13
CA GLY A 51 16.91 10.50 3.91
C GLY A 51 18.28 10.26 3.25
N ILE A 52 19.25 11.10 3.58
CA ILE A 52 20.64 10.93 3.12
C ILE A 52 21.67 11.21 4.22
N GLU A 53 21.23 11.50 5.44
CA GLU A 53 22.04 12.01 6.55
C GLU A 53 23.17 11.06 6.94
N ASP A 54 22.87 9.77 7.01
CA ASP A 54 23.81 8.67 7.22
C ASP A 54 24.86 8.61 6.10
N VAL A 55 24.39 8.64 4.84
CA VAL A 55 25.23 8.49 3.65
C VAL A 55 26.14 9.71 3.45
N ILE A 56 25.59 10.92 3.55
CA ILE A 56 26.35 12.16 3.36
C ILE A 56 27.37 12.38 4.47
N SER A 57 27.06 11.99 5.71
CA SER A 57 28.01 12.06 6.82
C SER A 57 29.17 11.09 6.61
N SER A 58 28.89 9.86 6.19
CA SER A 58 29.93 8.87 5.87
C SER A 58 30.80 9.33 4.70
N LEU A 59 30.20 9.85 3.62
CA LEU A 59 30.94 10.40 2.48
C LEU A 59 31.82 11.58 2.88
N ALA A 60 31.32 12.47 3.74
CA ALA A 60 32.09 13.62 4.23
C ALA A 60 33.32 13.18 5.05
N MET A 61 33.19 12.14 5.87
CA MET A 61 34.30 11.64 6.72
C MET A 61 35.28 10.73 5.98
N ASN A 62 34.78 9.85 5.10
CA ASN A 62 35.55 8.72 4.58
C ASN A 62 35.77 8.78 3.06
N GLY A 63 35.04 9.64 2.34
CA GLY A 63 35.02 9.65 0.89
C GLY A 63 34.13 8.54 0.31
N PHE A 64 34.20 8.36 -1.01
CA PHE A 64 33.38 7.37 -1.71
C PHE A 64 33.97 5.97 -1.59
N PHE A 65 33.19 5.02 -1.08
CA PHE A 65 33.65 3.65 -0.90
C PHE A 65 33.62 2.86 -2.21
N ALA A 66 34.80 2.64 -2.81
CA ALA A 66 34.90 2.11 -4.16
C ALA A 66 34.45 0.65 -4.33
N ALA A 67 34.41 -0.13 -3.25
CA ALA A 67 33.88 -1.50 -3.27
C ALA A 67 32.36 -1.55 -3.51
N GLU A 68 31.67 -0.42 -3.38
CA GLU A 68 30.27 -0.29 -3.74
C GLU A 68 30.11 0.73 -4.87
N PRO A 69 30.30 0.37 -6.14
CA PRO A 69 30.08 1.30 -7.25
C PRO A 69 28.59 1.72 -7.35
N LEU A 70 28.33 2.83 -8.05
CA LEU A 70 26.99 3.13 -8.55
C LEU A 70 26.69 2.24 -9.76
N VAL A 71 25.43 1.89 -9.97
CA VAL A 71 25.03 1.11 -11.15
C VAL A 71 24.31 2.06 -12.09
N CYS A 72 24.85 2.18 -13.30
CA CYS A 72 24.39 3.11 -14.30
C CYS A 72 23.87 2.36 -15.52
N VAL A 73 22.82 2.90 -16.12
CA VAL A 73 22.36 2.51 -17.45
C VAL A 73 22.69 3.62 -18.41
N ARG A 74 23.35 3.27 -19.51
CA ARG A 74 23.49 4.18 -20.65
C ARG A 74 22.21 4.11 -21.47
N ASN A 75 21.45 5.19 -21.46
CA ASN A 75 20.22 5.27 -22.26
C ASN A 75 20.55 5.48 -23.76
N LYS A 76 19.53 5.40 -24.62
CA LYS A 76 19.67 5.64 -26.08
C LYS A 76 20.32 6.98 -26.45
N SER A 77 20.23 8.00 -25.60
CA SER A 77 20.86 9.31 -25.82
C SER A 77 22.32 9.38 -25.35
N GLY A 78 22.87 8.28 -24.84
CA GLY A 78 24.24 8.19 -24.31
C GLY A 78 24.40 8.70 -22.88
N GLN A 79 23.33 9.13 -22.21
CA GLN A 79 23.37 9.62 -20.84
C GLN A 79 23.42 8.46 -19.85
N LEU A 80 24.15 8.64 -18.75
CA LEU A 80 24.28 7.65 -17.67
C LEU A 80 23.28 7.94 -16.56
N VAL A 81 22.29 7.06 -16.42
CA VAL A 81 21.25 7.14 -15.39
C VAL A 81 21.54 6.13 -14.28
N VAL A 82 21.62 6.61 -13.04
CA VAL A 82 21.93 5.77 -11.87
C VAL A 82 20.71 4.96 -11.46
N LYS A 83 20.70 3.65 -11.75
CA LYS A 83 19.63 2.73 -11.36
C LYS A 83 19.76 2.23 -9.92
N GLU A 84 20.98 2.05 -9.43
CA GLU A 84 21.23 1.68 -8.03
C GLU A 84 22.28 2.61 -7.40
N GLY A 85 21.99 3.08 -6.19
CA GLY A 85 22.80 4.08 -5.49
C GLY A 85 22.33 5.54 -5.65
N ASN A 86 21.05 5.77 -5.99
CA ASN A 86 20.45 7.11 -6.09
C ASN A 86 20.69 7.98 -4.82
N ARG A 87 20.55 7.42 -3.61
CA ARG A 87 20.86 8.13 -2.34
C ARG A 87 22.34 8.56 -2.26
N ARG A 88 23.26 7.73 -2.75
CA ARG A 88 24.70 8.00 -2.75
C ARG A 88 25.06 9.09 -3.76
N LEU A 89 24.53 9.03 -4.98
CA LEU A 89 24.67 10.12 -5.94
C LEU A 89 24.06 11.42 -5.39
N CYS A 90 22.86 11.37 -4.82
CA CYS A 90 22.21 12.54 -4.22
C CYS A 90 23.07 13.15 -3.09
N ALA A 91 23.65 12.33 -2.22
CA ALA A 91 24.55 12.80 -1.17
C ALA A 91 25.82 13.45 -1.76
N CYS A 92 26.41 12.90 -2.82
CA CYS A 92 27.53 13.52 -3.53
C CYS A 92 27.14 14.87 -4.15
N ILE A 93 25.98 14.97 -4.79
CA ILE A 93 25.43 16.21 -5.37
C ILE A 93 25.31 17.30 -4.29
N VAL A 94 24.71 16.97 -3.14
CA VAL A 94 24.54 17.90 -2.01
C VAL A 94 25.90 18.27 -1.41
N LEU A 95 26.77 17.30 -1.15
CA LEU A 95 28.09 17.55 -0.56
C LEU A 95 28.93 18.48 -1.44
N MET A 96 28.91 18.29 -2.76
CA MET A 96 29.64 19.12 -3.72
C MET A 96 28.99 20.46 -4.04
N ASN A 97 27.86 20.80 -3.40
CA ASN A 97 27.12 22.04 -3.69
C ASN A 97 26.74 22.17 -5.18
N ASP A 98 26.45 21.04 -5.83
CA ASP A 98 26.09 20.98 -7.24
C ASP A 98 24.83 21.80 -7.50
N LYS A 99 24.71 22.36 -8.72
CA LYS A 99 23.56 23.18 -9.15
C LYS A 99 22.20 22.50 -8.98
N ARG A 100 22.15 21.16 -8.91
CA ARG A 100 20.92 20.40 -8.64
C ARG A 100 20.45 20.53 -7.20
N ALA A 101 21.35 20.74 -6.24
CA ALA A 101 21.04 20.88 -4.81
C ALA A 101 20.52 22.30 -4.42
N VAL A 102 19.70 22.92 -5.28
CA VAL A 102 19.30 24.34 -5.17
C VAL A 102 18.69 24.67 -3.80
N ARG A 103 17.84 23.79 -3.28
CA ARG A 103 17.11 23.95 -2.01
C ARG A 103 17.84 23.39 -0.80
N GLN A 104 19.02 22.80 -0.99
CA GLN A 104 19.78 22.09 0.05
C GLN A 104 21.05 22.83 0.49
N LYS A 105 21.13 24.15 0.26
CA LYS A 105 22.33 24.96 0.54
C LYS A 105 22.78 24.91 2.00
N ALA A 106 21.83 24.90 2.94
CA ALA A 106 22.14 24.84 4.38
C ALA A 106 22.79 23.49 4.76
N LEU A 107 22.20 22.38 4.30
CA LEU A 107 22.75 21.05 4.49
C LEU A 107 24.13 20.92 3.83
N SER A 108 24.24 21.40 2.58
CA SER A 108 25.50 21.41 1.83
C SER A 108 26.59 22.16 2.58
N LYS A 109 26.30 23.37 3.10
CA LYS A 109 27.27 24.16 3.89
C LYS A 109 27.71 23.42 5.15
N ARG A 110 26.76 22.81 5.88
CA ARG A 110 27.04 22.05 7.11
C ARG A 110 27.95 20.85 6.83
N MET A 111 27.64 20.06 5.80
CA MET A 111 28.39 18.84 5.49
C MET A 111 29.73 19.10 4.82
N ARG A 112 29.85 20.18 4.04
CA ARG A 112 31.17 20.61 3.52
C ARG A 112 32.13 20.96 4.65
N LYS A 113 31.67 21.61 5.72
CA LYS A 113 32.53 21.89 6.88
C LYS A 113 33.13 20.60 7.45
N VAL A 114 32.31 19.57 7.65
CA VAL A 114 32.76 18.24 8.11
C VAL A 114 33.74 17.62 7.12
N TRP A 115 33.47 17.71 5.82
CA TRP A 115 34.34 17.19 4.77
C TRP A 115 35.70 17.90 4.72
N GLU A 116 35.72 19.21 4.92
CA GLU A 116 36.95 20.00 5.00
C GLU A 116 37.76 19.67 6.25
N GLU A 117 37.10 19.56 7.41
CA GLU A 117 37.71 19.13 8.68
C GLU A 117 38.25 17.69 8.59
N SER A 118 37.66 16.84 7.75
CA SER A 118 38.08 15.45 7.51
C SER A 118 39.16 15.32 6.43
N SER A 119 39.87 16.39 6.08
CA SER A 119 40.92 16.40 5.04
C SER A 119 40.43 16.12 3.62
N ARG A 120 39.17 16.45 3.32
CA ARG A 120 38.57 16.38 1.97
C ARG A 120 38.77 15.02 1.29
N PRO A 121 38.30 13.91 1.90
CA PRO A 121 38.42 12.60 1.30
C PRO A 121 37.76 12.55 -0.09
N ARG A 122 38.31 11.75 -1.00
CA ARG A 122 37.89 11.75 -2.40
C ARG A 122 36.46 11.23 -2.56
N ILE A 123 35.63 12.02 -3.22
CA ILE A 123 34.28 11.62 -3.62
C ILE A 123 34.05 11.64 -5.14
N GLU A 124 35.03 12.12 -5.90
CA GLU A 124 35.08 12.08 -7.36
C GLU A 124 36.49 11.68 -7.85
N PRO A 125 36.59 11.07 -9.05
CA PRO A 125 35.48 10.52 -9.85
C PRO A 125 34.84 9.30 -9.16
N ILE A 126 33.53 9.14 -9.33
CA ILE A 126 32.73 8.08 -8.71
C ILE A 126 32.90 6.77 -9.47
N PRO A 127 33.22 5.65 -8.79
CA PRO A 127 33.24 4.34 -9.42
C PRO A 127 31.83 3.89 -9.81
N VAL A 128 31.67 3.47 -11.06
CA VAL A 128 30.39 3.04 -11.64
C VAL A 128 30.52 1.69 -12.35
N LEU A 129 29.42 0.95 -12.42
CA LEU A 129 29.22 -0.18 -13.31
C LEU A 129 28.18 0.24 -14.35
N ILE A 130 28.56 0.25 -15.63
CA ILE A 130 27.73 0.71 -16.74
C ILE A 130 27.15 -0.49 -17.47
N PHE A 131 25.84 -0.48 -17.66
CA PHE A 131 25.12 -1.40 -18.52
C PHE A 131 24.51 -0.61 -19.68
N ASP A 132 24.55 -1.14 -20.89
CA ASP A 132 23.77 -0.58 -21.99
C ASP A 132 22.28 -0.95 -21.84
N GLU A 133 21.38 -0.01 -22.18
CA GLU A 133 19.93 -0.17 -22.07
C GLU A 133 19.38 -1.27 -22.98
N GLU A 134 20.09 -1.59 -24.07
CA GLU A 134 19.74 -2.60 -25.05
C GLU A 134 20.82 -3.68 -25.17
N GLY A 135 20.45 -4.82 -25.75
CA GLY A 135 21.37 -5.93 -26.00
C GLY A 135 21.49 -6.93 -24.83
N PRO A 136 22.51 -7.80 -24.86
CA PRO A 136 22.69 -8.87 -23.86
C PRO A 136 22.85 -8.35 -22.43
N GLU A 137 23.39 -7.14 -22.27
CA GLU A 137 23.67 -6.50 -20.99
C GLU A 137 22.40 -6.05 -20.25
N ALA A 138 21.33 -5.71 -20.97
CA ALA A 138 20.05 -5.32 -20.37
C ALA A 138 19.50 -6.44 -19.48
N LYS A 139 19.64 -7.71 -19.89
CA LYS A 139 19.22 -8.87 -19.09
C LYS A 139 20.12 -9.07 -17.87
N ALA A 140 21.43 -8.88 -18.02
CA ALA A 140 22.39 -8.94 -16.92
C ALA A 140 22.10 -7.87 -15.86
N MET A 141 21.77 -6.66 -16.30
CA MET A 141 21.32 -5.57 -15.45
C MET A 141 20.06 -5.94 -14.66
N LEU A 142 19.05 -6.53 -15.30
CA LEU A 142 17.82 -6.93 -14.61
C LEU A 142 18.09 -7.93 -13.48
N SER A 143 18.91 -8.95 -13.75
CA SER A 143 19.34 -9.91 -12.72
C SER A 143 20.11 -9.20 -11.59
N TYR A 144 21.00 -8.28 -11.94
CA TYR A 144 21.80 -7.53 -10.97
C TYR A 144 20.92 -6.65 -10.07
N LEU A 145 20.00 -5.87 -10.64
CA LEU A 145 19.07 -5.03 -9.89
C LEU A 145 18.20 -5.90 -8.98
N GLY A 146 17.64 -6.99 -9.50
CA GLY A 146 16.87 -7.96 -8.73
C GLY A 146 17.59 -8.43 -7.47
N VAL A 147 18.79 -8.99 -7.61
CA VAL A 147 19.60 -9.47 -6.48
C VAL A 147 19.95 -8.36 -5.50
N ARG A 148 20.32 -7.17 -5.98
CA ARG A 148 20.68 -6.06 -5.09
C ARG A 148 19.50 -5.53 -4.29
N HIS A 149 18.28 -5.55 -4.81
CA HIS A 149 17.13 -5.12 -4.03
C HIS A 149 16.76 -6.06 -2.88
N ILE A 150 17.10 -7.35 -2.98
CA ILE A 150 16.98 -8.31 -1.87
C ILE A 150 18.02 -8.01 -0.79
N ALA A 151 19.28 -7.82 -1.21
CA ALA A 151 20.42 -7.67 -0.31
C ALA A 151 20.68 -6.23 0.16
N ALA A 152 19.89 -5.26 -0.30
CA ALA A 152 20.06 -3.86 0.05
C ALA A 152 19.67 -3.60 1.52
N ALA A 153 20.39 -2.68 2.17
CA ALA A 153 20.06 -2.18 3.50
C ALA A 153 18.65 -1.56 3.60
N GLN A 154 18.09 -1.14 2.46
CA GLN A 154 16.71 -0.68 2.31
C GLN A 154 16.07 -1.45 1.15
N PRO A 155 15.39 -2.58 1.39
CA PRO A 155 14.73 -3.32 0.33
C PRO A 155 13.56 -2.51 -0.27
N TRP A 156 13.09 -2.89 -1.47
CA TRP A 156 11.87 -2.31 -2.02
C TRP A 156 10.64 -2.67 -1.18
N ASP A 157 9.75 -1.71 -1.00
CA ASP A 157 8.41 -2.00 -0.49
C ASP A 157 7.56 -2.73 -1.54
N SER A 158 6.40 -3.20 -1.10
CA SER A 158 5.48 -3.98 -1.93
C SER A 158 5.05 -3.26 -3.21
N TYR A 159 4.87 -1.93 -3.19
CA TYR A 159 4.42 -1.18 -4.35
C TYR A 159 5.55 -1.02 -5.37
N ALA A 160 6.72 -0.58 -4.92
CA ALA A 160 7.91 -0.44 -5.78
C ALA A 160 8.28 -1.78 -6.44
N LYS A 161 8.18 -2.88 -5.68
CA LYS A 161 8.41 -4.22 -6.22
C LYS A 161 7.38 -4.57 -7.30
N ALA A 162 6.10 -4.35 -7.03
CA ALA A 162 5.03 -4.66 -7.98
C ALA A 162 5.13 -3.83 -9.27
N SER A 163 5.41 -2.53 -9.17
CA SER A 163 5.54 -1.64 -10.32
C SER A 163 6.75 -1.99 -11.19
N TRP A 164 7.86 -2.38 -10.57
CA TRP A 164 9.02 -2.88 -11.30
C TRP A 164 8.71 -4.19 -12.03
N VAL A 165 8.09 -5.16 -11.35
CA VAL A 165 7.70 -6.44 -11.97
C VAL A 165 6.75 -6.22 -13.15
N ALA A 166 5.76 -5.33 -12.99
CA ALA A 166 4.85 -4.95 -14.08
C ALA A 166 5.62 -4.38 -15.27
N LYS A 167 6.49 -3.39 -15.02
CA LYS A 167 7.31 -2.78 -16.06
C LYS A 167 8.14 -3.81 -16.82
N ILE A 168 8.85 -4.70 -16.12
CA ILE A 168 9.69 -5.71 -16.80
C ILE A 168 8.83 -6.68 -17.61
N SER A 169 7.71 -7.15 -17.04
CA SER A 169 6.81 -8.06 -17.75
C SER A 169 6.22 -7.41 -19.00
N ASP A 170 5.79 -6.16 -18.91
CA ASP A 170 5.14 -5.42 -20.00
C ASP A 170 6.15 -5.01 -21.09
N ASP A 171 7.33 -4.51 -20.71
CA ASP A 171 8.35 -4.02 -21.66
C ASP A 171 9.07 -5.16 -22.40
N THR A 172 9.30 -6.29 -21.72
CA THR A 172 10.14 -7.39 -22.25
C THR A 172 9.36 -8.64 -22.63
N GLY A 173 8.08 -8.73 -22.27
CA GLY A 173 7.29 -9.96 -22.38
C GLY A 173 7.78 -11.10 -21.47
N MET A 174 8.66 -10.81 -20.51
CA MET A 174 9.19 -11.82 -19.59
C MET A 174 8.09 -12.34 -18.68
N GLU A 175 8.04 -13.66 -18.54
CA GLU A 175 7.08 -14.35 -17.69
C GLU A 175 7.42 -14.15 -16.19
N VAL A 176 6.38 -14.01 -15.37
CA VAL A 176 6.48 -13.56 -13.98
C VAL A 176 7.23 -14.57 -13.11
N SER A 177 7.12 -15.87 -13.38
CA SER A 177 7.89 -16.90 -12.65
C SER A 177 9.39 -16.71 -12.86
N ARG A 178 9.83 -16.41 -14.08
CA ARG A 178 11.23 -16.07 -14.36
C ARG A 178 11.69 -14.81 -13.63
N ILE A 179 10.86 -13.77 -13.61
CA ILE A 179 11.17 -12.53 -12.87
C ILE A 179 11.29 -12.85 -11.37
N SER A 180 10.40 -13.69 -10.84
CA SER A 180 10.39 -14.11 -9.43
C SER A 180 11.68 -14.85 -9.05
N GLU A 181 12.14 -15.76 -9.91
CA GLU A 181 13.43 -16.46 -9.76
C GLU A 181 14.61 -15.49 -9.78
N MET A 182 14.62 -14.52 -10.69
CA MET A 182 15.70 -13.53 -10.81
C MET A 182 15.82 -12.64 -9.57
N ILE A 183 14.69 -12.29 -8.94
CA ILE A 183 14.66 -11.48 -7.71
C ILE A 183 14.61 -12.32 -6.43
N GLY A 184 14.75 -13.64 -6.51
CA GLY A 184 14.79 -14.53 -5.35
C GLY A 184 13.58 -14.47 -4.41
N ASP A 185 12.42 -13.99 -4.88
CA ASP A 185 11.18 -13.92 -4.09
C ASP A 185 10.27 -15.12 -4.37
N GLN A 186 9.38 -15.39 -3.41
CA GLN A 186 8.32 -16.38 -3.62
C GLN A 186 7.38 -15.94 -4.74
N HIS A 187 7.26 -16.77 -5.77
CA HIS A 187 6.44 -16.51 -6.95
C HIS A 187 4.99 -16.10 -6.59
N SER A 188 4.36 -16.80 -5.65
CA SER A 188 3.00 -16.49 -5.18
C SER A 188 2.86 -15.09 -4.58
N THR A 189 3.91 -14.59 -3.91
CA THR A 189 3.93 -13.22 -3.38
C THR A 189 4.03 -12.22 -4.51
N VAL A 190 4.93 -12.45 -5.47
CA VAL A 190 5.12 -11.57 -6.63
C VAL A 190 3.84 -11.44 -7.45
N VAL A 191 3.17 -12.55 -7.74
CA VAL A 191 1.90 -12.58 -8.47
C VAL A 191 0.83 -11.76 -7.75
N ARG A 192 0.68 -11.94 -6.42
CA ARG A 192 -0.30 -11.19 -5.63
C ARG A 192 -0.02 -9.69 -5.63
N LEU A 193 1.25 -9.30 -5.52
CA LEU A 193 1.65 -7.89 -5.58
C LEU A 193 1.38 -7.28 -6.96
N LEU A 194 1.73 -8.00 -8.02
CA LEU A 194 1.52 -7.59 -9.41
C LEU A 194 0.02 -7.41 -9.71
N GLU A 195 -0.82 -8.35 -9.30
CA GLU A 195 -2.28 -8.26 -9.46
C GLU A 195 -2.84 -7.03 -8.75
N GLY A 196 -2.45 -6.80 -7.50
CA GLY A 196 -2.87 -5.62 -6.74
C GLY A 196 -2.42 -4.30 -7.39
N TYR A 197 -1.20 -4.26 -7.95
CA TYR A 197 -0.70 -3.09 -8.67
C TYR A 197 -1.52 -2.83 -9.93
N ARG A 198 -1.72 -3.84 -10.78
CA ARG A 198 -2.51 -3.71 -12.02
C ARG A 198 -3.97 -3.34 -11.76
N PHE A 199 -4.59 -3.96 -10.75
CA PHE A 199 -5.93 -3.61 -10.29
C PHE A 199 -6.06 -2.12 -9.95
N ILE A 200 -5.18 -1.61 -9.07
CA ILE A 200 -5.31 -0.21 -8.63
C ILE A 200 -4.91 0.77 -9.74
N ARG A 201 -3.92 0.42 -10.57
CA ARG A 201 -3.49 1.22 -11.72
C ARG A 201 -4.61 1.40 -12.72
N GLN A 202 -5.30 0.32 -13.08
CA GLN A 202 -6.44 0.38 -14.00
C GLN A 202 -7.52 1.34 -13.48
N LEU A 203 -7.85 1.29 -12.19
CA LEU A 203 -8.85 2.20 -11.60
C LEU A 203 -8.39 3.65 -11.57
N ILE A 204 -7.08 3.90 -11.40
CA ILE A 204 -6.52 5.26 -11.49
C ILE A 204 -6.62 5.77 -12.93
N GLU A 205 -6.22 4.96 -13.89
CA GLU A 205 -6.20 5.32 -15.33
C GLU A 205 -7.61 5.49 -15.90
N SER A 206 -8.59 4.69 -15.44
CA SER A 206 -9.99 4.83 -15.83
C SER A 206 -10.73 5.94 -15.07
N GLY A 207 -10.08 6.60 -14.10
CA GLY A 207 -10.69 7.66 -13.29
C GLY A 207 -11.64 7.18 -12.20
N GLU A 208 -11.73 5.87 -11.97
CA GLU A 208 -12.57 5.25 -10.94
C GLU A 208 -12.02 5.41 -9.53
N PHE A 209 -10.71 5.66 -9.41
CA PHE A 209 -10.05 5.95 -8.15
C PHE A 209 -9.06 7.10 -8.30
N ARG A 210 -9.19 8.10 -7.42
CA ARG A 210 -8.23 9.19 -7.29
C ARG A 210 -7.46 9.06 -5.98
N PRO A 211 -6.16 8.75 -6.01
CA PRO A 211 -5.36 8.55 -4.80
C PRO A 211 -5.42 9.73 -3.81
N SER A 212 -5.43 10.97 -4.31
CA SER A 212 -5.52 12.19 -3.50
C SER A 212 -6.76 12.24 -2.61
N ASP A 213 -7.85 11.59 -3.05
CA ASP A 213 -9.15 11.66 -2.40
C ASP A 213 -9.31 10.56 -1.32
N SER A 214 -8.36 9.63 -1.24
CA SER A 214 -8.32 8.58 -0.22
C SER A 214 -8.24 9.14 1.20
N GLN A 215 -9.17 8.75 2.07
CA GLN A 215 -9.18 9.11 3.49
C GLN A 215 -8.15 8.33 4.32
N LYS A 216 -7.69 7.17 3.83
CA LYS A 216 -6.66 6.34 4.46
C LYS A 216 -5.28 6.69 3.92
N LYS A 217 -4.26 6.72 4.77
CA LYS A 217 -2.88 6.97 4.35
C LYS A 217 -2.09 5.68 4.19
N GLY A 218 -1.30 5.63 3.12
CA GLY A 218 -0.32 4.59 2.83
C GLY A 218 1.02 4.84 3.51
N ARG A 219 2.03 4.10 3.06
CA ARG A 219 3.43 4.20 3.52
C ARG A 219 4.36 3.84 2.36
N GLY A 220 5.60 4.33 2.42
CA GLY A 220 6.62 4.03 1.43
C GLY A 220 6.36 4.73 0.10
N SER A 221 6.49 3.99 -0.99
CA SER A 221 6.43 4.49 -2.37
C SER A 221 5.07 5.06 -2.76
N VAL A 222 4.01 4.73 -2.00
CA VAL A 222 2.67 5.32 -2.12
C VAL A 222 2.12 5.67 -0.75
N ALA A 223 1.96 6.97 -0.49
CA ALA A 223 1.49 7.50 0.79
C ALA A 223 -0.01 7.86 0.76
N GLU A 224 -0.60 7.93 -0.43
CA GLU A 224 -1.96 8.35 -0.69
C GLU A 224 -2.99 7.31 -0.22
N TYR A 225 -2.64 6.02 -0.29
CA TYR A 225 -3.50 4.92 0.13
C TYR A 225 -2.69 3.70 0.57
N PRO A 226 -3.22 2.85 1.46
CA PRO A 226 -2.53 1.65 1.92
C PRO A 226 -2.57 0.54 0.84
N PHE A 227 -1.53 0.48 0.00
CA PHE A 227 -1.40 -0.54 -1.05
C PHE A 227 -1.52 -1.98 -0.53
N SER A 228 -1.11 -2.22 0.72
CA SER A 228 -1.25 -3.53 1.35
C SER A 228 -2.69 -4.02 1.47
N TRP A 229 -3.66 -3.12 1.57
CA TRP A 229 -5.06 -3.49 1.64
C TRP A 229 -5.57 -3.97 0.29
N VAL A 230 -5.06 -3.42 -0.81
CA VAL A 230 -5.42 -3.80 -2.18
C VAL A 230 -5.08 -5.27 -2.42
N TYR A 231 -3.81 -5.64 -2.31
CA TYR A 231 -3.43 -7.03 -2.58
C TYR A 231 -3.93 -8.01 -1.49
N THR A 232 -4.33 -7.52 -0.31
CA THR A 232 -4.94 -8.34 0.74
C THR A 232 -6.41 -8.62 0.43
N ILE A 233 -7.20 -7.61 0.05
CA ILE A 233 -8.62 -7.80 -0.27
C ILE A 233 -8.81 -8.72 -1.48
N LEU A 234 -7.91 -8.63 -2.46
CA LEU A 234 -7.90 -9.50 -3.64
C LEU A 234 -7.50 -10.95 -3.35
N GLY A 235 -7.01 -11.25 -2.14
CA GLY A 235 -6.81 -12.62 -1.67
C GLY A 235 -8.11 -13.34 -1.30
N PHE A 236 -9.24 -12.63 -1.17
CA PHE A 236 -10.53 -13.22 -0.81
C PHE A 236 -11.39 -13.46 -2.06
N LYS A 237 -11.83 -14.71 -2.26
CA LYS A 237 -12.67 -15.11 -3.40
C LYS A 237 -13.89 -14.22 -3.61
N SER A 238 -14.61 -13.87 -2.54
CA SER A 238 -15.81 -13.01 -2.61
C SER A 238 -15.52 -11.64 -3.24
N ALA A 239 -14.40 -11.01 -2.89
CA ALA A 239 -14.02 -9.73 -3.48
C ALA A 239 -13.58 -9.89 -4.95
N ARG A 240 -12.86 -10.98 -5.25
CA ARG A 240 -12.44 -11.30 -6.63
C ARG A 240 -13.63 -11.50 -7.56
N ASP A 241 -14.59 -12.33 -7.15
CA ASP A 241 -15.81 -12.61 -7.90
C ASP A 241 -16.61 -11.33 -8.14
N PHE A 242 -16.73 -10.48 -7.10
CA PHE A 242 -17.43 -9.20 -7.19
C PHE A 242 -16.79 -8.27 -8.22
N CYS A 243 -15.45 -8.21 -8.26
CA CYS A 243 -14.65 -7.45 -9.23
C CYS A 243 -14.54 -8.10 -10.62
N GLY A 244 -14.96 -9.36 -10.79
CA GLY A 244 -14.78 -10.09 -12.05
C GLY A 244 -13.35 -10.58 -12.31
N LEU A 245 -12.54 -10.76 -11.26
CA LEU A 245 -11.18 -11.28 -11.36
C LEU A 245 -11.17 -12.81 -11.39
N THR A 246 -11.24 -13.38 -12.59
CA THR A 246 -11.16 -14.84 -12.79
C THR A 246 -9.72 -15.34 -12.92
N GLU A 247 -9.52 -16.65 -12.89
CA GLU A 247 -8.23 -17.27 -13.24
C GLU A 247 -7.83 -16.89 -14.68
N GLY A 248 -6.53 -16.64 -14.91
CA GLY A 248 -5.97 -16.25 -16.20
C GLY A 248 -5.98 -14.74 -16.53
N VAL A 249 -6.91 -13.96 -15.97
CA VAL A 249 -7.00 -12.50 -16.23
C VAL A 249 -6.04 -11.68 -15.33
N GLN A 250 -5.56 -12.30 -14.26
CA GLN A 250 -4.73 -11.70 -13.19
C GLN A 250 -3.39 -11.15 -13.70
N SER A 251 -2.90 -11.72 -14.81
CA SER A 251 -1.65 -11.33 -15.47
C SER A 251 -1.86 -10.38 -16.64
N ALA A 252 -3.08 -9.89 -16.89
CA ALA A 252 -3.32 -8.83 -17.87
C ALA A 252 -3.00 -7.45 -17.26
N PRO A 253 -2.45 -6.48 -18.01
CA PRO A 253 -2.23 -5.11 -17.53
C PRO A 253 -3.49 -4.45 -16.96
N ASN A 254 -4.65 -4.74 -17.57
CA ASN A 254 -5.97 -4.26 -17.16
C ASN A 254 -6.87 -5.46 -16.78
N PRO A 255 -6.79 -5.94 -15.53
CA PRO A 255 -7.41 -7.21 -15.15
C PRO A 255 -8.92 -7.13 -14.87
N ILE A 256 -9.50 -5.94 -14.76
CA ILE A 256 -10.93 -5.74 -14.49
C ILE A 256 -11.72 -5.55 -15.79
N PRO A 257 -12.74 -6.39 -16.07
CA PRO A 257 -13.65 -6.14 -17.18
C PRO A 257 -14.37 -4.79 -17.05
N GLU A 258 -14.63 -4.11 -18.16
CA GLU A 258 -15.24 -2.76 -18.17
C GLU A 258 -16.56 -2.69 -17.38
N HIS A 259 -17.45 -3.67 -17.57
CA HIS A 259 -18.72 -3.77 -16.86
C HIS A 259 -18.59 -4.06 -15.34
N LYS A 260 -17.38 -4.29 -14.83
CA LYS A 260 -17.06 -4.52 -13.42
C LYS A 260 -16.24 -3.40 -12.79
N LEU A 261 -15.90 -2.35 -13.53
CA LEU A 261 -15.16 -1.20 -13.01
C LEU A 261 -15.89 -0.53 -11.83
N GLU A 262 -17.21 -0.40 -11.90
CA GLU A 262 -18.00 0.17 -10.79
C GLU A 262 -17.93 -0.70 -9.51
N ASN A 263 -17.89 -2.02 -9.66
CA ASN A 263 -17.73 -2.94 -8.53
C ASN A 263 -16.34 -2.79 -7.92
N ALA A 264 -15.30 -2.76 -8.75
CA ALA A 264 -13.92 -2.55 -8.30
C ALA A 264 -13.74 -1.18 -7.62
N SER A 265 -14.35 -0.12 -8.16
CA SER A 265 -14.46 1.22 -7.56
C SER A 265 -15.15 1.16 -6.19
N THR A 266 -16.24 0.39 -6.06
CA THR A 266 -16.93 0.16 -4.78
C THR A 266 -16.02 -0.50 -3.75
N VAL A 267 -15.21 -1.50 -4.14
CA VAL A 267 -14.24 -2.15 -3.24
C VAL A 267 -13.21 -1.13 -2.72
N VAL A 268 -12.64 -0.33 -3.62
CA VAL A 268 -11.63 0.69 -3.26
C VAL A 268 -12.24 1.78 -2.37
N ARG A 269 -13.42 2.29 -2.70
CA ARG A 269 -14.13 3.29 -1.87
C ARG A 269 -14.50 2.73 -0.50
N ALA A 270 -14.91 1.48 -0.40
CA ALA A 270 -15.18 0.85 0.90
C ALA A 270 -13.91 0.75 1.76
N MET A 271 -12.75 0.49 1.16
CA MET A 271 -11.48 0.48 1.87
C MET A 271 -10.97 1.88 2.24
N PHE A 272 -11.02 2.84 1.31
CA PHE A 272 -10.27 4.09 1.42
C PHE A 272 -11.12 5.32 1.67
N GLY A 273 -12.43 5.23 1.47
CA GLY A 273 -13.31 6.39 1.39
C GLY A 273 -13.00 7.26 0.17
N ASP A 274 -13.70 8.38 0.07
CA ASP A 274 -13.54 9.37 -0.98
C ASP A 274 -13.89 10.76 -0.42
N ARG A 275 -12.87 11.61 -0.22
CA ARG A 275 -13.04 12.98 0.28
C ARG A 275 -13.82 13.86 -0.68
N ALA A 276 -13.70 13.67 -2.00
CA ALA A 276 -14.30 14.56 -2.99
C ALA A 276 -15.83 14.54 -2.92
N ILE A 277 -16.42 13.39 -2.54
CA ILE A 277 -17.86 13.21 -2.36
C ILE A 277 -18.28 13.05 -0.90
N GLY A 278 -17.39 13.34 0.07
CA GLY A 278 -17.70 13.25 1.49
C GLY A 278 -18.00 11.83 2.00
N ARG A 279 -17.48 10.79 1.32
CA ARG A 279 -17.78 9.40 1.64
C ARG A 279 -16.71 8.79 2.54
N SER A 280 -17.08 8.38 3.74
CA SER A 280 -16.17 7.70 4.66
C SER A 280 -15.78 6.30 4.19
N ALA A 281 -14.59 5.86 4.56
CA ALA A 281 -14.21 4.45 4.43
C ALA A 281 -15.15 3.58 5.27
N ALA A 282 -15.58 2.44 4.71
CA ALA A 282 -16.42 1.49 5.44
C ALA A 282 -15.64 0.73 6.51
N VAL A 283 -14.32 0.60 6.36
CA VAL A 283 -13.44 -0.07 7.33
C VAL A 283 -12.53 0.89 8.08
N ILE A 284 -12.23 0.53 9.32
CA ILE A 284 -11.33 1.24 10.22
C ILE A 284 -9.88 0.80 9.94
N ASP A 285 -9.62 -0.50 9.90
CA ASP A 285 -8.29 -1.08 9.68
C ASP A 285 -8.32 -2.41 8.90
N SER A 286 -7.14 -2.96 8.62
CA SER A 286 -6.97 -4.16 7.78
C SER A 286 -7.59 -5.43 8.35
N ARG A 287 -7.86 -5.51 9.66
CA ARG A 287 -8.46 -6.69 10.30
C ARG A 287 -9.90 -6.91 9.83
N GLN A 288 -10.56 -5.87 9.35
CA GLN A 288 -11.92 -5.91 8.83
C GLN A 288 -12.01 -6.32 7.35
N LEU A 289 -10.88 -6.46 6.64
CA LEU A 289 -10.90 -6.76 5.19
C LEU A 289 -11.54 -8.12 4.87
N SER A 290 -11.40 -9.12 5.74
CA SER A 290 -12.05 -10.43 5.53
C SER A 290 -13.57 -10.32 5.61
N SER A 291 -14.09 -9.60 6.60
CA SER A 291 -15.52 -9.32 6.77
C SER A 291 -16.05 -8.43 5.63
N LEU A 292 -15.28 -7.41 5.22
CA LEU A 292 -15.61 -6.57 4.08
C LEU A 292 -15.71 -7.40 2.79
N ALA A 293 -14.74 -8.28 2.54
CA ALA A 293 -14.74 -9.15 1.37
C ALA A 293 -16.00 -10.03 1.31
N ARG A 294 -16.38 -10.63 2.45
CA ARG A 294 -17.61 -11.44 2.55
C ARG A 294 -18.87 -10.63 2.28
N ALA A 295 -18.90 -9.35 2.66
CA ALA A 295 -20.04 -8.47 2.42
C ALA A 295 -20.32 -8.25 0.92
N PHE A 296 -19.32 -8.35 0.05
CA PHE A 296 -19.51 -8.21 -1.40
C PHE A 296 -20.27 -9.38 -2.07
N SER A 297 -20.48 -10.50 -1.35
CA SER A 297 -21.30 -11.61 -1.82
C SER A 297 -22.79 -11.43 -1.57
N ASP A 298 -23.20 -10.34 -0.91
CA ASP A 298 -24.57 -10.09 -0.47
C ASP A 298 -25.07 -8.75 -1.08
N PRO A 299 -26.08 -8.77 -1.97
CA PRO A 299 -26.57 -7.57 -2.65
C PRO A 299 -27.05 -6.47 -1.70
N ASP A 300 -27.67 -6.83 -0.58
CA ASP A 300 -28.20 -5.87 0.39
C ASP A 300 -27.05 -5.17 1.12
N LYS A 301 -26.03 -5.95 1.54
CA LYS A 301 -24.80 -5.38 2.12
C LYS A 301 -24.08 -4.47 1.12
N VAL A 302 -24.00 -4.87 -0.15
CA VAL A 302 -23.41 -4.05 -1.21
C VAL A 302 -24.17 -2.73 -1.37
N ALA A 303 -25.50 -2.75 -1.37
CA ALA A 303 -26.32 -1.55 -1.48
C ALA A 303 -26.05 -0.57 -0.32
N LEU A 304 -25.96 -1.08 0.92
CA LEU A 304 -25.64 -0.27 2.10
C LEU A 304 -24.20 0.27 2.09
N LEU A 305 -23.24 -0.53 1.63
CA LEU A 305 -21.87 -0.06 1.40
C LEU A 305 -21.83 1.04 0.34
N LYS A 306 -22.59 0.89 -0.75
CA LYS A 306 -22.74 1.89 -1.82
C LYS A 306 -23.35 3.20 -1.31
N SER A 307 -24.27 3.14 -0.35
CA SER A 307 -24.82 4.33 0.31
C SER A 307 -23.87 4.97 1.35
N GLY A 308 -22.67 4.40 1.57
CA GLY A 308 -21.64 4.98 2.43
C GLY A 308 -21.70 4.55 3.90
N LYS A 309 -22.48 3.51 4.25
CA LYS A 309 -22.50 3.00 5.63
C LYS A 309 -21.20 2.30 6.00
N GLY A 310 -20.84 2.38 7.29
CA GLY A 310 -19.70 1.67 7.85
C GLY A 310 -19.93 0.15 7.87
N LEU A 311 -18.87 -0.65 7.75
CA LEU A 311 -18.99 -2.12 7.69
C LEU A 311 -19.71 -2.69 8.91
N GLU A 312 -19.40 -2.21 10.12
CA GLU A 312 -20.05 -2.67 11.36
C GLU A 312 -21.56 -2.38 11.35
N GLU A 313 -21.95 -1.19 10.89
CA GLU A 313 -23.35 -0.82 10.71
C GLU A 313 -24.03 -1.69 9.65
N VAL A 314 -23.37 -1.94 8.52
CA VAL A 314 -23.88 -2.84 7.46
C VAL A 314 -24.12 -4.23 8.02
N LEU A 315 -23.15 -4.79 8.73
CA LEU A 315 -23.25 -6.12 9.31
C LEU A 315 -24.38 -6.18 10.33
N ASP A 316 -24.52 -5.17 11.19
CA ASP A 316 -25.60 -5.14 12.19
C ASP A 316 -26.98 -5.01 11.54
N LEU A 317 -27.15 -4.12 10.56
CA LEU A 317 -28.41 -3.94 9.84
C LEU A 317 -28.87 -5.22 9.12
N THR A 318 -27.92 -5.98 8.58
CA THR A 318 -28.16 -7.20 7.81
C THR A 318 -28.07 -8.49 8.63
N LYS A 319 -27.92 -8.41 9.96
CA LYS A 319 -28.03 -9.60 10.82
C LYS A 319 -29.43 -10.22 10.68
N PRO A 320 -29.54 -11.55 10.57
CA PRO A 320 -30.81 -12.26 10.66
C PRO A 320 -31.55 -11.92 11.96
N ILE A 321 -32.88 -11.93 11.91
CA ILE A 321 -33.72 -11.55 13.06
C ILE A 321 -33.48 -12.48 14.25
N GLU A 322 -33.22 -13.76 14.00
CA GLU A 322 -32.95 -14.78 15.01
C GLU A 322 -31.68 -14.44 15.79
N THR A 323 -30.60 -14.09 15.09
CA THR A 323 -29.35 -13.66 15.71
C THR A 323 -29.51 -12.34 16.46
N LYS A 324 -30.24 -11.38 15.89
CA LYS A 324 -30.55 -10.11 16.58
C LYS A 324 -31.33 -10.35 17.87
N LEU A 325 -32.32 -11.25 17.84
CA LEU A 325 -33.10 -11.61 19.03
C LEU A 325 -32.21 -12.27 20.08
N GLU A 326 -31.39 -13.26 19.69
CA GLU A 326 -30.49 -13.96 20.63
C GLU A 326 -29.50 -13.00 21.31
N ASP A 327 -28.77 -12.21 20.52
CA ASP A 327 -27.75 -11.27 21.02
C ASP A 327 -28.39 -10.20 21.92
N ASN A 328 -29.44 -9.53 21.43
CA ASN A 328 -29.98 -8.35 22.09
C ASN A 328 -30.84 -8.70 23.31
N ILE A 329 -31.58 -9.81 23.30
CA ILE A 329 -32.32 -10.26 24.50
C ILE A 329 -31.33 -10.61 25.62
N ARG A 330 -30.22 -11.29 25.28
CA ARG A 330 -29.16 -11.59 26.25
C ARG A 330 -28.55 -10.31 26.82
N GLN A 331 -28.20 -9.36 25.95
CA GLN A 331 -27.61 -8.08 26.37
C GLN A 331 -28.55 -7.28 27.28
N VAL A 332 -29.84 -7.19 26.92
CA VAL A 332 -30.85 -6.50 27.75
C VAL A 332 -30.97 -7.17 29.13
N ARG A 333 -31.03 -8.51 29.18
CA ARG A 333 -31.08 -9.26 30.44
C ARG A 333 -29.85 -8.99 31.31
N ASP A 334 -28.66 -9.00 30.73
CA ASP A 334 -27.41 -8.85 31.46
C ASP A 334 -27.29 -7.43 32.03
N ILE A 335 -27.58 -6.39 31.22
CA ILE A 335 -27.62 -4.99 31.68
C ILE A 335 -28.63 -4.80 32.81
N LEU A 336 -29.86 -5.31 32.66
CA LEU A 336 -30.89 -5.18 33.70
C LEU A 336 -30.48 -5.90 34.99
N SER A 337 -29.86 -7.08 34.89
CA SER A 337 -29.39 -7.84 36.05
C SER A 337 -28.27 -7.10 36.79
N GLU A 338 -27.33 -6.53 36.04
CA GLU A 338 -26.25 -5.70 36.60
C GLU A 338 -26.80 -4.46 37.30
N LEU A 339 -27.71 -3.72 36.66
CA LEU A 339 -28.36 -2.55 37.26
C LEU A 339 -29.11 -2.88 38.55
N LEU A 340 -29.88 -3.97 38.56
CA LEU A 340 -30.60 -4.42 39.76
C LEU A 340 -29.64 -4.77 40.90
N LYS A 341 -28.53 -5.45 40.58
CA LYS A 341 -27.47 -5.75 41.55
C LYS A 341 -26.87 -4.47 42.11
N SER A 342 -26.45 -3.53 41.25
CA SER A 342 -25.88 -2.25 41.69
C SER A 342 -26.83 -1.43 42.55
N LEU A 343 -28.13 -1.38 42.20
CA LEU A 343 -29.17 -0.71 43.01
C LEU A 343 -29.33 -1.34 44.39
N SER A 344 -29.21 -2.67 44.49
CA SER A 344 -29.29 -3.39 45.77
C SER A 344 -28.06 -3.18 46.65
N GLU A 345 -26.87 -3.08 46.06
CA GLU A 345 -25.60 -2.87 46.77
C GLU A 345 -25.43 -1.43 47.24
N LYS A 346 -25.78 -0.45 46.39
CA LYS A 346 -25.67 0.97 46.69
C LYS A 346 -26.87 1.74 46.10
N PRO A 347 -27.95 1.91 46.88
CA PRO A 347 -29.12 2.64 46.41
C PRO A 347 -28.78 4.09 46.05
N PRO A 348 -29.33 4.63 44.95
CA PRO A 348 -29.15 6.03 44.58
C PRO A 348 -29.96 6.95 45.50
N GLU A 349 -29.64 8.23 45.49
CA GLU A 349 -30.46 9.24 46.17
C GLU A 349 -31.86 9.35 45.56
N VAL A 350 -32.84 9.79 46.36
CA VAL A 350 -34.25 9.88 45.98
C VAL A 350 -34.46 10.72 44.71
N GLU A 351 -33.70 11.79 44.56
CA GLU A 351 -33.79 12.67 43.38
C GLU A 351 -33.37 11.95 42.09
N THR A 352 -32.27 11.19 42.15
CA THR A 352 -31.80 10.36 41.03
C THR A 352 -32.82 9.27 40.72
N ALA A 353 -33.38 8.60 41.74
CA ALA A 353 -34.42 7.58 41.55
C ALA A 353 -35.68 8.15 40.86
N LYS A 354 -36.12 9.36 41.23
CA LYS A 354 -37.24 10.04 40.57
C LYS A 354 -36.93 10.39 39.11
N MET A 355 -35.70 10.81 38.81
CA MET A 355 -35.28 11.16 37.44
C MET A 355 -35.35 9.96 36.48
N TYR A 356 -35.03 8.76 36.97
CA TYR A 356 -34.99 7.54 36.14
C TYR A 356 -36.23 6.65 36.25
N LEU A 357 -37.22 7.00 37.08
CA LEU A 357 -38.46 6.24 37.19
C LEU A 357 -39.22 6.16 35.86
N ASP A 358 -39.49 7.28 35.19
CA ASP A 358 -40.21 7.28 33.91
C ASP A 358 -39.44 6.55 32.79
N PRO A 359 -38.13 6.79 32.58
CA PRO A 359 -37.32 5.96 31.68
C PRO A 359 -37.42 4.45 31.94
N SER A 360 -37.39 4.02 33.21
CA SER A 360 -37.51 2.60 33.57
C SER A 360 -38.86 2.01 33.19
N LEU A 361 -39.95 2.77 33.32
CA LEU A 361 -41.30 2.35 32.93
C LEU A 361 -41.43 2.20 31.41
N ARG A 362 -40.77 3.07 30.63
CA ARG A 362 -40.71 2.96 29.16
C ARG A 362 -39.96 1.71 28.71
N VAL A 363 -38.83 1.40 29.35
CA VAL A 363 -38.09 0.15 29.09
C VAL A 363 -38.98 -1.06 29.38
N ARG A 364 -39.68 -1.08 30.52
CA ARG A 364 -40.63 -2.16 30.87
C ARG A 364 -41.72 -2.34 29.82
N ALA A 365 -42.30 -1.24 29.32
CA ALA A 365 -43.35 -1.29 28.30
C ALA A 365 -42.85 -1.89 26.98
N LEU A 366 -41.66 -1.51 26.52
CA LEU A 366 -41.04 -2.08 25.31
C LEU A 366 -40.75 -3.57 25.46
N SER A 367 -40.19 -3.99 26.61
CA SER A 367 -39.96 -5.42 26.89
C SER A 367 -41.24 -6.24 26.88
N ALA A 368 -42.33 -5.71 27.46
CA ALA A 368 -43.63 -6.37 27.44
C ALA A 368 -44.24 -6.46 26.03
N GLN A 369 -44.09 -5.41 25.21
CA GLN A 369 -44.57 -5.40 23.83
C GLN A 369 -43.82 -6.41 22.96
N LEU A 370 -42.49 -6.49 23.10
CA LEU A 370 -41.67 -7.49 22.40
C LEU A 370 -42.10 -8.91 22.76
N ALA A 371 -42.26 -9.21 24.06
CA ALA A 371 -42.71 -10.52 24.52
C ALA A 371 -44.11 -10.89 23.98
N LYS A 372 -45.02 -9.91 23.91
CA LYS A 372 -46.35 -10.09 23.33
C LYS A 372 -46.27 -10.46 21.85
N GLN A 373 -45.48 -9.74 21.05
CA GLN A 373 -45.34 -10.02 19.62
C GLN A 373 -44.71 -11.40 19.34
N LEU A 374 -43.68 -11.77 20.10
CA LEU A 374 -43.06 -13.10 19.97
C LEU A 374 -44.06 -14.21 20.32
N LYS A 375 -44.89 -14.01 21.35
CA LYS A 375 -45.95 -14.95 21.71
C LYS A 375 -47.00 -15.09 20.60
N GLU A 376 -47.46 -13.98 20.02
CA GLU A 376 -48.42 -14.01 18.91
C GLU A 376 -47.88 -14.75 17.67
N ILE A 377 -46.57 -14.67 17.41
CA ILE A 377 -45.94 -15.43 16.32
C ILE A 377 -45.86 -16.92 16.68
N ALA A 378 -45.44 -17.25 17.91
CA ALA A 378 -45.33 -18.63 18.36
C ALA A 378 -46.69 -19.34 18.40
N ASP A 379 -47.74 -18.66 18.84
CA ASP A 379 -49.09 -19.23 18.95
C ASP A 379 -49.71 -19.50 17.56
N LYS A 380 -49.38 -18.70 16.53
CA LYS A 380 -49.85 -18.91 15.14
C LYS A 380 -49.25 -20.14 14.46
N ASP A 381 -48.03 -20.53 14.82
CA ASP A 381 -47.44 -21.76 14.29
C ASP A 381 -48.20 -23.00 14.79
N PHE A 382 -48.80 -22.97 15.99
CA PHE A 382 -49.58 -24.09 16.52
C PHE A 382 -50.94 -24.30 15.83
N GLU A 383 -51.59 -23.24 15.36
CA GLU A 383 -52.90 -23.35 14.67
C GLU A 383 -52.80 -23.98 13.27
N ASN A 384 -51.62 -23.94 12.62
CA ASN A 384 -51.42 -24.50 11.28
C ASN A 384 -51.02 -25.99 11.26
N PHE A 385 -50.80 -26.64 12.41
CA PHE A 385 -50.49 -28.07 12.50
C PHE A 385 -51.72 -28.95 12.84
N ASP A 386 -52.86 -28.33 13.14
CA ASP A 386 -54.12 -29.00 13.52
C ASP A 386 -55.17 -29.08 12.37
N GLU A 387 -54.80 -28.68 11.13
CA GLU A 387 -55.51 -29.00 9.87
C GLU A 387 -54.75 -30.06 9.06
#